data_AF-A0A2N0QHY3-F1
#
_entry.id   AF-A0A2N0QHY3-F1
#
_cell.length_a   1.000
_cell.length_b   1.000
_cell.length_c   1.000
_cell.angle_alpha   90.00
_cell.angle_beta   90.00
_cell.angle_gamma   90.00
#
_symmetry.space_group_name_H-M   'P 1'
#
loop_
_entity.id
_entity.type
_entity.pdbx_description
1 polymer ?
#
loop_
_entity_poly.entity_id
_entity_poly.type
_entity_poly.pdbx_seq_one_letter_code
_entity_poly.pdbx_strand_id
1 'polypeptide(L)'
;MLRKKFENGTLQIEIPGDAFQVKDNIQLAIDSIKSNRTIKVTNPNTPEFDIQLDVKCRLLELSEDLAIGDPMILNKIEEEMSKKMKSELEGILKFTQDLKADIFGFGEIYHGSVRDPELDGEKWAELFPKSKMNIDVDVQIIRNGVFE
;
A
#
# COMPACT_ATOMS: atom_id res chain seq x y z
N MET A 1 4.11 -0.45 7.38
CA MET A 1 2.79 -0.61 6.73
C MET A 1 2.50 -2.07 6.39
N LEU A 2 3.31 -2.76 5.58
CA LEU A 2 3.04 -4.17 5.22
C LEU A 2 3.45 -5.25 6.24
N ARG A 3 4.25 -4.94 7.28
CA ARG A 3 4.63 -5.93 8.33
C ARG A 3 3.82 -5.79 9.62
N LYS A 4 3.60 -4.56 10.09
CA LYS A 4 2.80 -4.21 11.29
C LYS A 4 1.96 -2.97 11.04
N LYS A 5 0.91 -2.77 11.87
CA LYS A 5 0.16 -1.52 11.95
C LYS A 5 1.12 -0.36 12.18
N PHE A 6 0.97 0.68 11.37
CA PHE A 6 1.73 1.91 11.47
C PHE A 6 0.80 2.97 12.04
N GLU A 7 1.21 3.64 13.12
CA GLU A 7 0.30 4.49 13.91
C GLU A 7 0.71 5.97 13.97
N ASN A 8 1.97 6.31 13.71
CA ASN A 8 2.45 7.69 13.67
C ASN A 8 3.68 7.81 12.78
N GLY A 9 3.66 8.78 11.85
CA GLY A 9 4.81 9.13 11.03
C GLY A 9 4.47 10.23 10.04
N THR A 10 5.50 10.90 9.54
CA THR A 10 5.42 11.89 8.46
C THR A 10 6.04 11.27 7.21
N LEU A 11 5.42 11.48 6.06
CA LEU A 11 5.91 11.01 4.77
C LEU A 11 5.76 12.10 3.73
N GLN A 12 6.75 12.21 2.85
CA GLN A 12 6.63 13.00 1.63
C GLN A 12 6.32 12.07 0.47
N ILE A 13 5.31 12.41 -0.31
CA ILE A 13 4.88 11.68 -1.49
C ILE A 13 4.89 12.62 -2.67
N GLU A 14 5.38 12.12 -3.81
CA GLU A 14 5.32 12.84 -5.07
C GLU A 14 4.29 12.16 -5.97
N ILE A 15 3.28 12.92 -6.40
CA ILE A 15 2.24 12.51 -7.33
C ILE A 15 2.37 13.27 -8.66
N PRO A 16 1.95 12.68 -9.80
CA PRO A 16 2.17 13.31 -11.09
C PRO A 16 1.24 14.52 -11.29
N GLY A 17 1.81 15.64 -11.73
CA GLY A 17 1.07 16.90 -11.90
C GLY A 17 0.17 16.96 -13.12
N ASP A 18 0.43 16.12 -14.12
CA ASP A 18 -0.37 16.02 -15.35
C ASP A 18 -1.84 15.67 -15.03
N ALA A 19 -2.07 14.85 -14.01
CA ALA A 19 -3.37 14.55 -13.45
C ALA A 19 -4.12 15.83 -13.02
N PHE A 20 -3.43 16.90 -12.66
CA PHE A 20 -4.01 18.17 -12.20
C PHE A 20 -3.81 19.32 -13.20
N GLN A 21 -3.38 19.04 -14.43
CA GLN A 21 -3.01 20.04 -15.44
C GLN A 21 -1.83 20.93 -14.99
N VAL A 22 -1.01 20.42 -14.08
CA VAL A 22 0.24 21.04 -13.62
C VAL A 22 1.41 20.41 -14.36
N LYS A 23 2.41 21.22 -14.73
CA LYS A 23 3.57 20.74 -15.50
C LYS A 23 4.54 19.92 -14.65
N ASP A 24 4.72 20.34 -13.40
CA ASP A 24 5.64 19.73 -12.45
C ASP A 24 4.92 18.75 -11.52
N ASN A 25 5.66 17.80 -10.94
CA ASN A 25 5.08 16.88 -9.98
C ASN A 25 4.67 17.60 -8.69
N ILE A 26 3.61 17.10 -8.05
CA ILE A 26 3.08 17.71 -6.83
C ILE A 26 3.66 16.97 -5.63
N GLN A 27 4.35 17.71 -4.77
CA GLN A 27 4.88 17.20 -3.51
C GLN A 27 3.83 17.35 -2.43
N LEU A 28 3.58 16.26 -1.71
CA LEU A 28 2.63 16.17 -0.62
C LEU A 28 3.37 15.83 0.66
N ALA A 29 3.19 16.63 1.70
CA ALA A 29 3.59 16.27 3.05
C ALA A 29 2.38 15.72 3.80
N ILE A 30 2.45 14.48 4.28
CA ILE A 30 1.40 13.85 5.08
C ILE A 30 1.91 13.45 6.45
N ASP A 31 1.04 13.48 7.45
CA ASP A 31 1.33 12.94 8.78
C ASP A 31 0.18 12.10 9.35
N SER A 32 0.32 11.73 10.63
CA SER A 32 -0.71 11.01 11.38
C SER A 32 -1.14 9.71 10.68
N ILE A 33 -0.20 9.09 9.96
CA ILE A 33 -0.50 7.97 9.07
C ILE A 33 -0.90 6.75 9.91
N LYS A 34 -2.13 6.29 9.69
CA LYS A 34 -2.69 5.07 10.25
C LYS A 34 -2.95 4.10 9.13
N SER A 35 -2.32 2.93 9.18
CA SER A 35 -2.52 1.90 8.16
C SER A 35 -3.17 0.65 8.75
N ASN A 36 -4.21 0.15 8.11
CA ASN A 36 -4.76 -1.19 8.35
C ASN A 36 -4.49 -2.09 7.15
N ARG A 37 -4.17 -3.35 7.40
CA ARG A 37 -3.87 -4.32 6.35
C ARG A 37 -4.69 -5.57 6.53
N THR A 38 -5.30 -6.04 5.46
CA THR A 38 -5.95 -7.35 5.38
C THR A 38 -5.27 -8.17 4.31
N ILE A 39 -4.88 -9.40 4.63
CA ILE A 39 -4.33 -10.37 3.67
C ILE A 39 -5.23 -11.59 3.69
N LYS A 40 -5.66 -12.03 2.51
CA LYS A 40 -6.47 -13.25 2.32
C LYS A 40 -5.79 -14.15 1.30
N VAL A 41 -5.79 -15.45 1.57
CA VAL A 41 -5.39 -16.46 0.58
C VAL A 41 -6.63 -16.83 -0.22
N THR A 42 -6.58 -16.62 -1.53
CA THR A 42 -7.73 -16.83 -2.43
C THR A 42 -7.66 -18.16 -3.18
N ASN A 43 -6.47 -18.75 -3.28
CA ASN A 43 -6.28 -20.07 -3.87
C ASN A 43 -5.35 -20.93 -2.99
N PRO A 44 -5.81 -22.11 -2.53
CA PRO A 44 -5.02 -23.00 -1.68
C PRO A 44 -4.06 -23.92 -2.45
N ASN A 45 -4.19 -24.03 -3.78
CA ASN A 45 -3.32 -24.87 -4.61
C ASN A 45 -2.16 -24.09 -5.22
N THR A 46 -2.39 -22.80 -5.51
CA THR A 46 -1.38 -21.86 -6.00
C THR A 46 -1.40 -20.67 -5.05
N PRO A 47 -0.28 -20.28 -4.40
CA PRO A 47 -0.28 -19.18 -3.46
C PRO A 47 -0.70 -17.87 -4.15
N GLU A 48 -1.95 -17.47 -3.90
CA GLU A 48 -2.54 -16.23 -4.38
C GLU A 48 -3.08 -15.45 -3.19
N PHE A 49 -2.68 -14.19 -3.10
CA PHE A 49 -2.97 -13.32 -1.99
C PHE A 49 -3.69 -12.07 -2.46
N ASP A 50 -4.83 -11.79 -1.84
CA ASP A 50 -5.48 -10.48 -1.92
C ASP A 50 -5.02 -9.65 -0.73
N ILE A 51 -4.36 -8.54 -1.02
CA ILE A 51 -3.75 -7.64 -0.05
C ILE A 51 -4.48 -6.30 -0.13
N GLN A 52 -5.31 -6.02 0.87
CA GLN A 52 -5.93 -4.71 1.06
C GLN A 52 -5.08 -3.89 2.02
N LEU A 53 -4.69 -2.69 1.61
CA LEU A 53 -4.04 -1.70 2.47
C LEU A 53 -4.90 -0.43 2.54
N ASP A 54 -5.52 -0.20 3.70
CA ASP A 54 -6.25 1.03 3.99
C ASP A 54 -5.32 2.00 4.72
N VAL A 55 -5.12 3.18 4.18
CA VAL A 55 -4.23 4.22 4.73
C VAL A 55 -5.05 5.46 5.04
N LYS A 56 -5.05 5.89 6.29
CA LYS A 56 -5.61 7.17 6.71
C LYS A 56 -4.49 8.11 7.08
N CYS A 57 -4.49 9.32 6.54
CA CYS A 57 -3.44 10.30 6.82
C CYS A 57 -4.03 11.71 6.85
N ARG A 58 -3.28 12.65 7.41
CA ARG A 58 -3.60 14.08 7.32
C ARG A 58 -2.65 14.74 6.33
N LEU A 59 -3.21 15.54 5.44
CA LEU A 59 -2.44 16.38 4.52
C LEU A 59 -1.96 17.64 5.26
N LEU A 60 -0.66 17.86 5.28
CA LEU A 60 -0.02 19.03 5.91
C LEU A 60 0.23 20.13 4.89
N GLU A 61 0.90 19.79 3.79
CA GLU A 61 1.36 20.75 2.79
C GLU A 61 1.27 20.15 1.38
N LEU A 62 1.06 21.02 0.40
CA LEU A 62 1.20 20.75 -1.02
C LEU A 62 2.13 21.79 -1.64
N SER A 63 2.94 21.39 -2.63
CA SER A 63 3.76 22.32 -3.39
C SER A 63 2.98 23.22 -4.36
N GLU A 64 1.73 22.85 -4.66
CA GLU A 64 0.86 23.54 -5.63
C GLU A 64 -0.42 24.05 -4.97
N ASP A 65 -0.96 25.16 -5.49
CA ASP A 65 -2.22 25.75 -5.03
C ASP A 65 -3.43 25.02 -5.63
N LEU A 66 -3.68 23.82 -5.12
CA LEU A 66 -4.87 23.03 -5.44
C LEU A 66 -6.01 23.38 -4.49
N ALA A 67 -7.22 23.48 -5.03
CA ALA A 67 -8.44 23.70 -4.25
C ALA A 67 -8.83 22.44 -3.44
N ILE A 68 -8.05 22.08 -2.42
CA ILE A 68 -8.26 20.90 -1.55
C ILE A 68 -9.59 20.93 -0.77
N GLY A 69 -10.25 22.09 -0.75
CA GLY A 69 -11.62 22.24 -0.26
C GLY A 69 -12.65 21.54 -1.14
N ASP A 70 -12.40 21.47 -2.46
CA ASP A 70 -13.22 20.77 -3.44
C ASP A 70 -13.09 19.24 -3.26
N PRO A 71 -14.18 18.53 -2.94
CA PRO A 71 -14.16 17.07 -2.81
C PRO A 71 -13.64 16.35 -4.06
N MET A 72 -13.88 16.89 -5.26
CA MET A 72 -13.41 16.27 -6.50
C MET A 72 -11.89 16.30 -6.61
N ILE A 73 -11.27 17.42 -6.22
CA ILE A 73 -9.80 17.55 -6.21
C ILE A 73 -9.19 16.69 -5.11
N LEU A 74 -9.80 16.67 -3.93
CA LEU A 74 -9.32 15.84 -2.81
C LEU A 74 -9.35 14.34 -3.15
N ASN A 75 -10.47 13.84 -3.69
CA ASN A 75 -10.59 12.44 -4.12
C ASN A 75 -9.55 12.10 -5.18
N LYS A 76 -9.25 13.03 -6.09
CA LYS A 76 -8.22 12.83 -7.10
C LYS A 76 -6.82 12.73 -6.49
N ILE A 77 -6.51 13.54 -5.48
CA ILE A 77 -5.25 13.43 -4.73
C ILE A 77 -5.16 12.06 -4.05
N GLU A 78 -6.23 11.62 -3.38
CA GLU A 78 -6.33 10.30 -2.75
C GLU A 78 -6.10 9.15 -3.76
N GLU A 79 -6.70 9.23 -4.94
CA GLU A 79 -6.50 8.25 -6.02
C GLU A 79 -5.05 8.20 -6.51
N GLU A 80 -4.40 9.36 -6.73
CA GLU A 80 -3.01 9.41 -7.18
C GLU A 80 -2.04 8.94 -6.09
N MET A 81 -2.31 9.26 -4.82
CA MET A 81 -1.58 8.69 -3.69
C MET A 81 -1.73 7.17 -3.62
N SER A 82 -2.94 6.65 -3.83
CA SER A 82 -3.24 5.23 -3.84
C SER A 82 -2.47 4.50 -4.94
N LYS A 83 -2.49 5.03 -6.17
CA LYS A 83 -1.71 4.51 -7.31
C LYS A 83 -0.21 4.52 -7.02
N LYS A 84 0.31 5.62 -6.49
CA LYS A 84 1.74 5.77 -6.16
C LYS A 84 2.17 4.73 -5.13
N MET A 85 1.46 4.65 -4.00
CA MET A 85 1.76 3.67 -2.94
C MET A 85 1.63 2.24 -3.46
N LYS A 86 0.59 1.93 -4.24
CA LYS A 86 0.42 0.61 -4.86
C LYS A 86 1.64 0.24 -5.72
N SER A 87 2.08 1.13 -6.60
CA SER A 87 3.23 0.89 -7.48
C SER A 87 4.53 0.66 -6.70
N GLU A 88 4.77 1.41 -5.63
CA GLU A 88 5.93 1.21 -4.76
C GLU A 88 5.89 -0.14 -4.04
N LEU A 89 4.71 -0.53 -3.53
CA LEU A 89 4.53 -1.83 -2.87
C LEU A 89 4.68 -3.00 -3.85
N GLU A 90 4.15 -2.88 -5.07
CA GLU A 90 4.36 -3.86 -6.14
C GLU A 90 5.85 -4.02 -6.47
N GLY A 91 6.58 -2.90 -6.55
CA GLY A 91 8.02 -2.91 -6.78
C GLY A 91 8.80 -3.60 -5.66
N ILE A 92 8.46 -3.31 -4.39
CA ILE A 92 9.09 -3.96 -3.23
C ILE A 92 8.76 -5.45 -3.21
N LEU A 93 7.50 -5.84 -3.45
CA LEU A 93 7.12 -7.25 -3.46
C LEU A 93 7.85 -8.01 -4.55
N LYS A 94 7.90 -7.47 -5.77
CA LYS A 94 8.66 -8.07 -6.87
C LYS A 94 10.13 -8.25 -6.51
N PHE A 95 10.77 -7.22 -5.96
CA PHE A 95 12.16 -7.30 -5.51
C PHE A 95 12.37 -8.40 -4.47
N THR A 96 11.46 -8.54 -3.51
CA THR A 96 11.56 -9.59 -2.48
C THR A 96 11.32 -10.99 -3.05
N GLN A 97 10.42 -11.13 -4.02
CA GLN A 97 10.16 -12.39 -4.73
C GLN A 97 11.39 -12.82 -5.56
N ASP A 98 12.04 -11.87 -6.24
CA ASP A 98 13.28 -12.12 -7.00
C ASP A 98 14.42 -12.60 -6.08
N LEU A 99 14.49 -12.07 -4.85
CA LEU A 99 15.44 -12.50 -3.83
C LEU A 99 15.01 -13.76 -3.07
N LYS A 100 13.83 -14.32 -3.36
CA LYS A 100 13.21 -15.43 -2.61
C LYS A 100 13.11 -15.17 -1.10
N ALA A 101 12.98 -13.91 -0.71
CA ALA A 101 13.03 -13.46 0.68
C ALA A 101 11.66 -12.97 1.15
N ASP A 102 10.93 -13.80 1.90
CA ASP A 102 9.64 -13.42 2.46
C ASP A 102 9.79 -12.55 3.73
N ILE A 103 10.02 -11.26 3.52
CA ILE A 103 10.21 -10.29 4.61
C ILE A 103 8.90 -9.85 5.29
N PHE A 104 7.75 -10.19 4.70
CA PHE A 104 6.42 -9.78 5.16
C PHE A 104 5.66 -10.91 5.86
N GLY A 105 6.13 -12.16 5.75
CA GLY A 105 5.57 -13.33 6.41
C GLY A 105 4.34 -13.91 5.70
N PHE A 106 4.30 -13.86 4.36
CA PHE A 106 3.25 -14.47 3.56
C PHE A 106 3.20 -15.99 3.71
N GLY A 107 4.34 -16.64 3.94
CA GLY A 107 4.44 -18.08 4.13
C GLY A 107 3.69 -18.57 5.35
N GLU A 108 3.77 -17.83 6.47
CA GLU A 108 3.00 -18.14 7.68
C GLU A 108 1.49 -18.00 7.46
N ILE A 109 1.09 -16.96 6.72
CA ILE A 109 -0.32 -16.74 6.36
C ILE A 109 -0.83 -17.87 5.47
N TYR A 110 -0.03 -18.27 4.48
CA TYR A 110 -0.35 -19.36 3.58
C TYR A 110 -0.43 -20.69 4.32
N HIS A 111 0.58 -21.01 5.14
CA HIS A 111 0.64 -22.22 5.94
C HIS A 111 -0.53 -22.35 6.90
N GLY A 112 -0.96 -21.25 7.53
CA GLY A 112 -2.17 -21.25 8.37
C GLY A 112 -3.48 -21.44 7.59
N SER A 113 -3.48 -21.21 6.28
CA SER A 113 -4.67 -21.31 5.41
C SER A 113 -4.82 -22.65 4.69
N VAL A 114 -3.71 -23.37 4.44
CA VAL A 114 -3.69 -24.65 3.75
C VAL A 114 -3.41 -25.80 4.71
N ARG A 115 -3.99 -26.98 4.45
CA ARG A 115 -3.71 -28.20 5.22
C ARG A 115 -2.69 -29.07 4.49
N ASP A 116 -1.56 -28.48 4.11
CA ASP A 116 -0.45 -29.19 3.46
C ASP A 116 0.62 -29.50 4.53
N PRO A 117 0.72 -30.77 5.00
CA PRO A 117 1.68 -31.16 6.02
C PRO A 117 3.14 -31.17 5.51
N GLU A 118 3.35 -31.09 4.20
CA GLU A 118 4.68 -31.04 3.57
C GLU A 118 5.13 -29.61 3.28
N LEU A 119 4.34 -28.59 3.65
CA LEU A 119 4.73 -27.20 3.49
C LEU A 119 5.77 -26.81 4.53
N ASP A 120 7.03 -26.77 4.12
CA ASP A 120 8.15 -26.29 4.91
C ASP A 120 8.79 -25.04 4.29
N GLY A 121 9.87 -24.56 4.91
CA GLY A 121 10.58 -23.36 4.45
C GLY A 121 11.23 -23.52 3.07
N GLU A 122 11.67 -24.72 2.70
CA GLU A 122 12.30 -24.98 1.39
C GLU A 122 11.24 -24.95 0.29
N LYS A 123 10.14 -25.67 0.48
CA LYS A 123 8.98 -25.67 -0.43
C LYS A 123 8.38 -24.27 -0.55
N TRP A 124 8.30 -23.52 0.56
CA TRP A 124 7.86 -22.12 0.52
C TRP A 124 8.80 -21.23 -0.29
N ALA A 125 10.12 -21.40 -0.17
CA ALA A 125 11.10 -20.62 -0.94
C ALA A 125 11.01 -20.87 -2.46
N GLU A 126 10.48 -22.02 -2.89
CA GLU A 126 10.18 -22.31 -4.30
C GLU A 126 8.84 -21.73 -4.77
N LEU A 127 7.86 -21.67 -3.87
CA LEU A 127 6.50 -21.19 -4.13
C LEU A 127 6.40 -19.66 -4.10
N PHE A 128 7.09 -19.01 -3.15
CA PHE A 128 7.00 -17.56 -2.93
C PHE A 128 7.32 -16.73 -4.19
N PRO A 129 8.37 -17.01 -4.98
CA PRO A 129 8.64 -16.25 -6.20
C PRO A 129 7.57 -16.38 -7.29
N LYS A 130 6.77 -17.45 -7.25
CA LYS A 130 5.69 -17.73 -8.19
C LYS A 130 4.32 -17.31 -7.67
N SER A 131 4.25 -16.84 -6.43
CA SER A 131 3.01 -16.44 -5.80
C SER A 131 2.43 -15.19 -6.46
N LYS A 132 1.11 -15.15 -6.55
CA LYS A 132 0.39 -14.02 -7.13
C LYS A 132 -0.04 -13.08 -6.01
N MET A 133 0.37 -11.82 -6.12
CA MET A 133 0.08 -10.77 -5.14
C MET A 133 -0.86 -9.74 -5.76
N ASN A 134 -2.15 -9.81 -5.41
CA ASN A 134 -3.14 -8.83 -5.84
C ASN A 134 -3.20 -7.72 -4.79
N ILE A 135 -2.58 -6.57 -5.10
CA ILE A 135 -2.55 -5.43 -4.17
C ILE A 135 -3.64 -4.44 -4.52
N ASP A 136 -4.39 -4.04 -3.51
CA ASP A 136 -5.25 -2.87 -3.53
C ASP A 136 -4.87 -1.93 -2.38
N VAL A 137 -4.82 -0.63 -2.69
CA VAL A 137 -4.45 0.42 -1.74
C VAL A 137 -5.52 1.49 -1.81
N ASP A 138 -6.10 1.80 -0.65
CA ASP A 138 -7.05 2.87 -0.47
C ASP A 138 -6.42 3.91 0.47
N VAL A 139 -6.27 5.14 -0.02
CA VAL A 139 -5.77 6.27 0.77
C VAL A 139 -6.94 7.21 1.05
N GLN A 140 -7.14 7.53 2.32
CA GLN A 140 -8.10 8.51 2.77
C GLN A 140 -7.41 9.63 3.55
N ILE A 141 -7.64 10.88 3.12
CA ILE A 141 -7.20 12.09 3.81
C ILE A 141 -8.26 12.46 4.85
N ILE A 142 -7.88 12.34 6.13
CA ILE A 142 -8.72 12.76 7.24
C ILE A 142 -8.54 14.25 7.50
N ARG A 143 -9.64 15.02 7.40
CA ARG A 143 -9.69 16.41 7.84
C ARG A 143 -9.84 16.42 9.36
N ASN A 144 -8.78 16.78 10.07
CA ASN A 144 -8.88 17.04 11.50
C ASN A 144 -9.53 18.42 11.64
N GLY A 145 -10.80 18.44 12.05
CA GLY A 145 -11.54 19.68 12.26
C GLY A 145 -10.91 20.52 13.36
N VAL A 146 -10.06 21.45 12.97
CA VAL A 146 -9.89 22.71 13.69
C VAL A 146 -10.19 23.77 12.65
N PHE A 147 -11.46 24.16 12.58
CA PHE A 147 -11.80 25.49 12.13
C PHE A 147 -11.28 26.43 13.23
N GLU A 148 -10.19 27.14 12.96
CA GLU A 148 -9.94 28.43 13.61
C GLU A 148 -10.53 29.54 12.75
#